data_AF-A0A954XRT5-F1
#
_entry.id   AF-A0A954XRT5-F1
#
_cell.length_a   1.000
_cell.length_b   1.000
_cell.length_c   1.000
_cell.angle_alpha   90.00
_cell.angle_beta   90.00
_cell.angle_gamma   90.00
#
_symmetry.space_group_name_H-M   'P 1'
#
loop_
_entity.id
_entity.type
_entity.pdbx_description
1 polymer ?
#
loop_
_entity_poly.entity_id
_entity_poly.type
_entity_poly.pdbx_seq_one_letter_code
_entity_poly.pdbx_strand_id
1 'polypeptide(L)'
;MEWKFWLLSFGCIFLTACVSEPTTVQTNGYKSTSVPATVQTHERVPPGIPDLGDYDDETRRTMELACVLKRSDGPVAYGACLNRQIASLRGSSGIPDLSGYDDETRQTMELACVLKRSDGPVAYGRCLDQQIESLRGSSGVPNLSSHGDETPLTAVDNDAKLLTPDEFCARVAKIAEMAITSRQNGVPLAEVLKKADDLNDPRFRQLLRDFALLAYEQERWHYEGNQRHAIDDFRDQTHITCIRTIEAQE
;
A
#
# COMPACT_ATOMS: atom_id res chain seq x y z
N MET A 1 31.68 -31.44 34.01
CA MET A 1 33.11 -31.54 33.63
C MET A 1 33.28 -30.54 32.50
N GLU A 2 33.96 -29.41 32.61
CA GLU A 2 35.03 -28.96 33.50
C GLU A 2 34.88 -27.44 33.68
N TRP A 3 34.90 -26.99 34.93
CA TRP A 3 35.10 -25.61 35.35
C TRP A 3 36.56 -25.46 35.78
N LYS A 4 37.32 -24.47 35.29
CA LYS A 4 38.53 -23.94 35.97
C LYS A 4 38.67 -22.44 35.67
N PHE A 5 38.37 -21.57 36.63
CA PHE A 5 39.29 -21.03 37.64
C PHE A 5 40.29 -20.03 37.08
N TRP A 6 40.10 -18.74 37.40
CA TRP A 6 41.14 -17.93 38.05
C TRP A 6 40.44 -16.97 39.02
N LEU A 7 40.85 -17.08 40.28
CA LEU A 7 40.43 -16.29 41.43
C LEU A 7 41.73 -15.74 42.04
N LEU A 8 41.63 -14.52 42.60
CA LEU A 8 42.52 -13.91 43.61
C LEU A 8 43.85 -13.32 43.07
N SER A 9 44.36 -12.16 43.48
CA SER A 9 44.14 -11.32 44.68
C SER A 9 44.82 -9.95 44.49
N PHE A 10 44.17 -8.87 44.92
CA PHE A 10 44.74 -7.72 45.66
C PHE A 10 43.51 -7.01 46.22
N GLY A 11 43.24 -6.98 47.52
CA GLY A 11 44.13 -6.57 48.58
C GLY A 11 43.54 -5.28 49.15
N CYS A 12 42.91 -5.40 50.32
CA CYS A 12 42.14 -4.40 51.06
C CYS A 12 42.85 -3.05 51.24
N ILE A 13 42.09 -2.01 51.60
CA ILE A 13 42.30 -1.13 52.79
C ILE A 13 41.48 0.17 52.61
N PHE A 14 40.28 0.24 53.21
CA PHE A 14 39.90 1.17 54.28
C PHE A 14 38.39 1.14 54.53
N LEU A 15 38.04 0.88 55.79
CA LEU A 15 36.75 1.21 56.37
C LEU A 15 36.55 2.74 56.36
N THR A 16 35.30 3.20 56.29
CA THR A 16 34.55 3.84 57.40
C THR A 16 33.55 4.88 56.89
N ALA A 17 32.28 4.66 57.28
CA ALA A 17 31.20 5.60 57.53
C ALA A 17 30.56 6.46 56.42
N CYS A 18 29.23 6.35 56.40
CA CYS A 18 28.27 7.33 55.92
C CYS A 18 28.40 8.67 56.67
N VAL A 19 28.28 9.79 55.95
CA VAL A 19 27.69 11.03 56.47
C VAL A 19 26.83 11.65 55.36
N SER A 20 25.57 11.86 55.72
CA SER A 20 24.56 12.65 55.03
C SER A 20 24.92 14.13 55.10
N GLU A 21 24.73 14.91 54.04
CA GLU A 21 23.89 16.12 54.09
C GLU A 21 23.70 16.79 52.71
N PRO A 22 22.58 17.51 52.52
CA PRO A 22 22.15 18.10 51.26
C PRO A 22 22.47 19.60 51.19
N THR A 23 22.61 20.16 49.99
CA THR A 23 22.51 21.60 49.64
C THR A 23 22.98 21.72 48.18
N THR A 24 22.41 22.46 47.24
CA THR A 24 21.48 23.59 47.23
C THR A 24 20.78 23.60 45.87
N VAL A 25 19.45 23.74 45.85
CA VAL A 25 18.69 24.15 44.67
C VAL A 25 18.94 25.64 44.46
N GLN A 26 19.57 26.02 43.34
CA GLN A 26 19.60 27.42 42.91
C GLN A 26 18.38 27.71 42.05
N THR A 27 17.42 28.40 42.66
CA THR A 27 16.33 29.09 41.95
C THR A 27 16.88 30.36 41.33
N ASN A 28 17.19 30.32 40.04
CA ASN A 28 17.52 31.53 39.29
C ASN A 28 16.24 32.33 39.00
N GLY A 29 16.19 33.52 39.59
CA GLY A 29 15.10 34.47 39.46
C GLY A 29 14.88 34.93 38.02
N TYR A 30 13.62 34.94 37.62
CA TYR A 30 13.14 35.58 36.41
C TYR A 30 13.26 37.10 36.58
N LYS A 31 14.17 37.72 35.83
CA LYS A 31 14.22 39.18 35.69
C LYS A 31 13.58 39.55 34.36
N SER A 32 12.32 39.96 34.43
CA SER A 32 11.57 40.55 33.32
C SER A 32 12.25 41.84 32.87
N THR A 33 12.77 41.85 31.64
CA THR A 33 13.22 43.07 30.95
C THR A 33 12.62 43.05 29.55
N SER A 34 11.65 43.94 29.32
CA SER A 34 11.02 44.20 28.04
C SER A 34 11.97 44.91 27.09
N VAL A 35 12.23 44.32 25.92
CA VAL A 35 12.77 45.02 24.74
C VAL A 35 11.93 44.59 23.53
N PRO A 36 11.42 45.52 22.70
CA PRO A 36 10.61 45.18 21.54
C PRO A 36 11.50 45.02 20.31
N ALA A 37 11.41 43.88 19.64
CA ALA A 37 11.83 43.74 18.24
C ALA A 37 11.05 42.59 17.62
N THR A 38 10.13 42.94 16.73
CA THR A 38 9.39 42.04 15.84
C THR A 38 10.35 41.18 15.04
N VAL A 39 10.59 39.96 15.52
CA VAL A 39 11.01 38.83 14.69
C VAL A 39 9.76 37.98 14.56
N GLN A 40 9.13 38.01 13.39
CA GLN A 40 8.14 37.01 13.01
C GLN A 40 8.89 35.68 12.87
N THR A 41 9.03 34.97 13.98
CA THR A 41 9.19 33.53 13.95
C THR A 41 7.89 33.01 13.36
N HIS A 42 7.90 32.71 12.06
CA HIS A 42 6.95 31.77 11.49
C HIS A 42 7.18 30.48 12.27
N GLU A 43 6.32 30.25 13.26
CA GLU A 43 6.28 29.01 14.02
C GLU A 43 6.11 27.92 12.97
N ARG A 44 7.20 27.17 12.73
CA ARG A 44 7.21 26.10 11.76
C ARG A 44 6.42 24.98 12.43
N VAL A 45 5.09 25.10 12.40
CA VAL A 45 4.15 24.04 12.76
C VAL A 45 4.69 22.79 12.07
N PRO A 46 5.03 21.72 12.81
CA PRO A 46 5.42 20.45 12.21
C PRO A 46 4.36 20.13 11.15
N PRO A 47 4.71 19.75 9.91
CA PRO A 47 3.71 19.52 8.89
C PRO A 47 2.73 18.47 9.42
N GLY A 48 1.55 18.94 9.79
CA GLY A 48 0.45 18.09 10.20
C GLY A 48 0.04 17.22 9.02
N ILE A 49 -0.80 16.22 9.29
CA ILE A 49 -1.44 15.46 8.21
C ILE A 49 -2.20 16.48 7.34
N PRO A 50 -1.87 16.61 6.04
CA PRO A 50 -2.55 17.56 5.17
C PRO A 50 -4.02 17.18 5.03
N ASP A 51 -4.88 18.19 4.93
CA ASP A 51 -6.29 17.96 4.60
C ASP A 51 -6.42 17.55 3.13
N LEU A 52 -7.21 16.51 2.88
CA LEU A 52 -7.49 15.98 1.54
C LEU A 52 -8.94 16.23 1.11
N GLY A 53 -9.70 17.04 1.85
CA GLY A 53 -11.11 17.35 1.56
C GLY A 53 -11.35 18.03 0.21
N ASP A 54 -10.37 18.77 -0.29
CA ASP A 54 -10.44 19.46 -1.59
C ASP A 54 -10.25 18.50 -2.79
N TYR A 55 -9.86 17.25 -2.55
CA TYR A 55 -9.67 16.24 -3.60
C TYR A 55 -10.92 15.36 -3.73
N ASP A 56 -11.21 14.94 -4.96
CA ASP A 56 -12.21 13.92 -5.23
C ASP A 56 -11.88 12.61 -4.51
N ASP A 57 -12.90 11.79 -4.35
CA ASP A 57 -12.84 10.55 -3.58
C ASP A 57 -11.82 9.53 -4.12
N GLU A 58 -11.65 9.43 -5.44
CA GLU A 58 -10.75 8.46 -6.06
C GLU A 58 -9.30 8.90 -5.89
N THR A 59 -9.03 10.19 -6.10
CA THR A 59 -7.74 10.81 -5.83
C THR A 59 -7.36 10.67 -4.35
N ARG A 60 -8.29 10.94 -3.43
CA ARG A 60 -8.05 10.81 -1.99
C ARG A 60 -7.69 9.38 -1.60
N ARG A 61 -8.51 8.39 -1.99
CA ARG A 61 -8.28 6.97 -1.68
C ARG A 61 -6.94 6.49 -2.23
N THR A 62 -6.59 6.90 -3.44
CA THR A 62 -5.32 6.51 -4.06
C THR A 62 -4.11 7.16 -3.38
N MET A 63 -4.21 8.42 -2.90
CA MET A 63 -3.17 9.02 -2.05
C MET A 63 -3.00 8.27 -0.73
N GLU A 64 -4.11 7.94 -0.06
CA GLU A 64 -4.09 7.24 1.22
C GLU A 64 -3.50 5.84 1.09
N LEU A 65 -3.85 5.11 0.02
CA LEU A 65 -3.33 3.78 -0.28
C LEU A 65 -1.82 3.82 -0.52
N ALA A 66 -1.33 4.76 -1.32
CA ALA A 66 0.10 4.90 -1.59
C ALA A 66 0.92 5.21 -0.33
N CYS A 67 0.29 5.86 0.66
CA CYS A 67 0.94 6.24 1.92
C CYS A 67 0.60 5.31 3.09
N VAL A 68 -0.16 4.23 2.88
CA VAL A 68 -0.69 3.39 3.97
C VAL A 68 0.41 2.82 4.87
N LEU A 69 1.54 2.41 4.28
CA LEU A 69 2.69 1.89 5.00
C LEU A 69 3.40 2.95 5.86
N LYS A 70 3.21 4.24 5.59
CA LYS A 70 3.78 5.33 6.40
C LYS A 70 2.97 5.67 7.63
N ARG A 71 1.78 5.07 7.80
CA ARG A 71 0.98 5.21 9.03
C ARG A 71 1.66 4.56 10.23
N SER A 72 2.39 3.46 10.04
CA SER A 72 3.15 2.80 11.12
C SER A 72 4.37 3.60 11.57
N ASP A 73 4.90 4.48 10.70
CA ASP A 73 6.05 5.34 10.96
C ASP A 73 5.65 6.63 11.73
N GLY A 74 4.36 6.80 12.03
CA GLY A 74 3.79 7.93 12.76
C GLY A 74 3.24 9.05 11.88
N PRO A 75 2.51 10.02 12.47
CA PRO A 75 1.75 11.04 11.73
C PRO A 75 2.64 11.97 10.90
N VAL A 76 3.87 12.23 11.34
CA VAL A 76 4.84 13.06 10.59
C VAL A 76 5.27 12.37 9.29
N ALA A 77 5.55 11.07 9.34
CA ALA A 77 5.95 10.30 8.15
C ALA A 77 4.79 10.13 7.16
N TYR A 78 3.59 9.85 7.67
CA TYR A 78 2.37 9.78 6.86
C TYR A 78 2.04 11.13 6.20
N GLY A 79 2.04 12.21 6.98
CA GLY A 79 1.83 13.56 6.46
C GLY A 79 2.89 13.98 5.44
N ALA A 80 4.15 13.62 5.65
CA ALA A 80 5.21 13.86 4.67
C ALA A 80 4.99 13.09 3.36
N CYS A 81 4.50 11.85 3.42
CA CYS A 81 4.13 11.07 2.23
C CYS A 81 2.98 11.73 1.46
N LEU A 82 1.90 12.12 2.16
CA LEU A 82 0.75 12.78 1.53
C LEU A 82 1.15 14.10 0.88
N ASN A 83 1.97 14.92 1.54
CA ASN A 83 2.48 16.17 0.96
C ASN A 83 3.28 15.93 -0.33
N ARG A 84 4.02 14.81 -0.44
CA ARG A 84 4.71 14.43 -1.69
C ARG A 84 3.72 14.04 -2.79
N GLN A 85 2.67 13.30 -2.46
CA GLN A 85 1.61 12.94 -3.42
C GLN A 85 0.88 14.19 -3.94
N ILE A 86 0.52 15.12 -3.03
CA ILE A 86 -0.05 16.44 -3.35
C ILE A 86 0.88 17.23 -4.28
N ALA A 87 2.16 17.32 -3.95
CA ALA A 87 3.14 18.03 -4.75
C ALA A 87 3.28 17.42 -6.16
N SER A 88 3.28 16.08 -6.25
CA SER A 88 3.33 15.38 -7.53
C SER A 88 2.09 15.63 -8.38
N LEU A 89 0.91 15.72 -7.77
CA LEU A 89 -0.35 15.97 -8.45
C LEU A 89 -0.49 17.37 -9.02
N ARG A 90 0.03 18.39 -8.32
CA ARG A 90 -0.02 19.79 -8.80
C ARG A 90 0.64 19.99 -10.17
N GLY A 91 1.54 19.09 -10.56
CA GLY A 91 2.23 19.11 -11.85
C GLY A 91 1.74 18.07 -12.87
N SER A 92 0.63 17.37 -12.60
CA SER A 92 0.10 16.33 -13.50
C SER A 92 -1.36 16.60 -13.90
N SER A 93 -1.86 15.80 -14.84
CA SER A 93 -3.28 15.77 -15.25
C SER A 93 -4.20 15.16 -14.18
N GLY A 94 -3.65 14.58 -13.11
CA GLY A 94 -4.44 13.86 -12.10
C GLY A 94 -4.97 12.52 -12.60
N ILE A 95 -6.06 12.05 -11.98
CA ILE A 95 -6.79 10.85 -12.41
C ILE A 95 -7.88 11.33 -13.39
N PRO A 96 -7.93 10.79 -14.64
CA PRO A 96 -8.94 11.18 -15.61
C PRO A 96 -10.34 10.70 -15.19
N ASP A 97 -11.35 11.49 -15.54
CA ASP A 97 -12.75 11.10 -15.35
C ASP A 97 -13.17 10.03 -16.38
N LEU A 98 -13.66 8.89 -15.88
CA LEU A 98 -14.13 7.77 -16.69
C LEU A 98 -15.66 7.71 -16.82
N SER A 99 -16.39 8.70 -16.28
CA SER A 99 -17.86 8.73 -16.29
C SER A 99 -18.49 8.73 -17.70
N GLY A 100 -17.71 9.14 -18.71
CA GLY A 100 -18.12 9.13 -20.12
C GLY A 100 -17.98 7.77 -20.83
N TYR A 101 -17.44 6.74 -20.17
CA TYR A 101 -17.31 5.39 -20.71
C TYR A 101 -18.39 4.46 -20.13
N ASP A 102 -18.80 3.46 -20.92
CA ASP A 102 -19.68 2.40 -20.42
C ASP A 102 -19.01 1.60 -19.29
N ASP A 103 -19.83 0.88 -18.53
CA ASP A 103 -19.39 0.21 -17.31
C ASP A 103 -18.32 -0.86 -17.57
N GLU A 104 -18.41 -1.60 -18.69
CA GLU A 104 -17.46 -2.67 -19.04
C GLU A 104 -16.10 -2.08 -19.44
N THR A 105 -16.12 -1.05 -20.29
CA THR A 105 -14.92 -0.32 -20.69
C THR A 105 -14.24 0.32 -19.47
N ARG A 106 -15.01 1.00 -18.61
CA ARG A 106 -14.49 1.64 -17.40
C ARG A 106 -13.85 0.61 -16.46
N GLN A 107 -14.54 -0.49 -16.16
CA GLN A 107 -14.00 -1.55 -15.28
C GLN A 107 -12.73 -2.16 -15.85
N THR A 108 -12.66 -2.36 -17.16
CA THR A 108 -11.48 -2.93 -17.81
C THR A 108 -10.28 -1.99 -17.70
N MET A 109 -10.46 -0.69 -17.90
CA MET A 109 -9.41 0.31 -17.69
C MET A 109 -8.94 0.35 -16.23
N GLU A 110 -9.88 0.40 -15.29
CA GLU A 110 -9.60 0.43 -13.86
C GLU A 110 -8.82 -0.82 -13.41
N LEU A 111 -9.25 -1.99 -13.88
CA LEU A 111 -8.59 -3.28 -13.61
C LEU A 111 -7.19 -3.35 -14.23
N ALA A 112 -7.01 -2.86 -15.46
CA ALA A 112 -5.70 -2.81 -16.10
C ALA A 112 -4.70 -2.00 -15.26
N CYS A 113 -5.18 -0.93 -14.61
CA CYS A 113 -4.37 0.04 -13.89
C CYS A 113 -4.34 -0.12 -12.37
N VAL A 114 -5.09 -1.07 -11.79
CA VAL A 114 -5.33 -1.16 -10.33
C VAL A 114 -4.04 -1.19 -9.49
N LEU A 115 -2.96 -1.81 -9.98
CA LEU A 115 -1.67 -1.87 -9.27
C LEU A 115 -0.99 -0.51 -9.16
N LYS A 116 -1.29 0.42 -10.06
CA LYS A 116 -0.75 1.79 -9.99
C LYS A 116 -1.38 2.62 -8.88
N ARG A 117 -2.47 2.16 -8.27
CA ARG A 117 -3.07 2.85 -7.12
C ARG A 117 -2.16 2.85 -5.89
N SER A 118 -1.30 1.83 -5.71
CA SER A 118 -0.31 1.84 -4.63
C SER A 118 0.89 2.76 -4.88
N ASP A 119 1.12 3.14 -6.14
CA ASP A 119 2.19 4.08 -6.50
C ASP A 119 1.75 5.54 -6.32
N GLY A 120 0.43 5.78 -6.30
CA GLY A 120 -0.19 7.09 -6.10
C GLY A 120 -1.00 7.57 -7.30
N PRO A 121 -1.77 8.65 -7.13
CA PRO A 121 -2.78 9.10 -8.09
C PRO A 121 -2.19 9.51 -9.44
N VAL A 122 -0.96 10.03 -9.47
CA VAL A 122 -0.29 10.37 -10.74
C VAL A 122 0.06 9.13 -11.57
N ALA A 123 0.53 8.06 -10.91
CA ALA A 123 0.87 6.83 -11.60
C ALA A 123 -0.38 6.11 -12.12
N TYR A 124 -1.44 6.10 -11.30
CA TYR A 124 -2.73 5.54 -11.69
C TYR A 124 -3.38 6.33 -12.83
N GLY A 125 -3.43 7.66 -12.73
CA GLY A 125 -3.96 8.53 -13.78
C GLY A 125 -3.20 8.40 -15.10
N ARG A 126 -1.86 8.34 -15.07
CA ARG A 126 -1.06 8.10 -16.29
C ARG A 126 -1.40 6.76 -16.95
N CYS A 127 -1.64 5.71 -16.17
CA CYS A 127 -2.04 4.43 -16.73
C CYS A 127 -3.42 4.52 -17.40
N LEU A 128 -4.38 5.18 -16.77
CA LEU A 128 -5.70 5.40 -17.34
C LEU A 128 -5.66 6.25 -18.62
N ASP A 129 -4.87 7.33 -18.63
CA ASP A 129 -4.64 8.14 -19.83
C ASP A 129 -4.10 7.30 -21.00
N GLN A 130 -3.23 6.32 -20.74
CA GLN A 130 -2.74 5.39 -21.75
C GLN A 130 -3.84 4.45 -22.26
N GLN A 131 -4.73 3.96 -21.39
CA GLN A 131 -5.88 3.14 -21.80
C GLN A 131 -6.84 3.95 -22.67
N ILE A 132 -7.13 5.18 -22.26
CA ILE A 132 -7.96 6.13 -23.01
C ILE A 132 -7.38 6.40 -24.40
N GLU A 133 -6.08 6.67 -24.50
CA GLU A 133 -5.41 6.92 -25.77
C GLU A 133 -5.42 5.68 -26.67
N SER A 134 -5.18 4.50 -26.08
CA SER A 134 -5.27 3.23 -26.81
C SER A 134 -6.66 2.99 -27.39
N LEU A 135 -7.72 3.33 -26.65
CA LEU A 135 -9.10 3.23 -27.16
C LEU A 135 -9.39 4.25 -28.25
N ARG A 136 -8.96 5.50 -28.09
CA ARG A 136 -9.15 6.54 -29.12
C ARG A 136 -8.42 6.19 -30.42
N GLY A 137 -7.22 5.63 -30.31
CA GLY A 137 -6.46 5.10 -31.46
C GLY A 137 -7.12 3.90 -32.13
N SER A 138 -8.07 3.24 -31.46
CA SER A 138 -8.84 2.09 -31.96
C SER A 138 -10.15 2.48 -32.65
N SER A 139 -10.40 3.77 -32.95
CA SER A 139 -11.65 4.31 -33.56
C SER A 139 -11.98 3.81 -35.00
N GLY A 140 -11.62 2.58 -35.36
CA GLY A 140 -12.07 1.85 -36.54
C GLY A 140 -13.05 0.71 -36.23
N VAL A 141 -13.85 0.78 -35.16
CA VAL A 141 -14.87 -0.24 -34.85
C VAL A 141 -16.29 0.36 -34.71
N PRO A 142 -17.33 -0.27 -35.31
CA PRO A 142 -18.66 0.32 -35.45
C PRO A 142 -19.49 0.30 -34.15
N ASN A 143 -20.28 1.36 -33.96
CA ASN A 143 -21.27 1.51 -32.89
C ASN A 143 -22.43 0.53 -33.10
N LEU A 144 -22.74 -0.31 -32.10
CA LEU A 144 -23.91 -1.19 -32.10
C LEU A 144 -24.93 -0.73 -31.05
N SER A 145 -25.58 0.40 -31.33
CA SER A 145 -26.91 0.69 -30.79
C SER A 145 -27.94 0.28 -31.85
N SER A 146 -28.55 -0.91 -31.75
CA SER A 146 -29.96 -1.19 -32.13
C SER A 146 -30.24 -2.68 -32.38
N HIS A 147 -31.21 -3.19 -31.60
CA HIS A 147 -32.15 -4.29 -31.87
C HIS A 147 -31.65 -5.72 -32.08
N GLY A 148 -32.20 -6.60 -31.24
CA GLY A 148 -32.05 -8.04 -31.36
C GLY A 148 -32.84 -8.62 -32.53
N ASP A 149 -32.30 -9.71 -33.08
CA ASP A 149 -33.04 -10.92 -33.39
C ASP A 149 -32.03 -12.08 -33.53
N GLU A 150 -32.49 -13.30 -33.28
CA GLU A 150 -31.65 -14.49 -33.09
C GLU A 150 -31.16 -15.15 -34.41
N THR A 151 -29.94 -15.73 -34.31
CA THR A 151 -29.35 -16.87 -35.09
C THR A 151 -28.56 -16.60 -36.41
N PRO A 152 -27.64 -17.51 -36.84
CA PRO A 152 -26.41 -17.89 -36.13
C PRO A 152 -25.16 -17.99 -37.07
N LEU A 153 -23.97 -18.02 -36.44
CA LEU A 153 -22.67 -18.46 -36.99
C LEU A 153 -22.12 -17.69 -38.21
N THR A 154 -21.19 -16.76 -37.94
CA THR A 154 -19.75 -16.86 -38.26
C THR A 154 -19.15 -15.46 -38.33
N ALA A 155 -18.31 -15.10 -37.36
CA ALA A 155 -17.19 -14.15 -37.44
C ALA A 155 -16.89 -13.73 -35.99
N VAL A 156 -16.03 -14.52 -35.35
CA VAL A 156 -15.39 -14.15 -34.09
C VAL A 156 -14.21 -13.29 -34.47
N ASP A 157 -14.33 -11.97 -34.37
CA ASP A 157 -13.18 -11.07 -34.37
C ASP A 157 -13.19 -10.30 -33.05
N ASN A 158 -12.63 -11.00 -32.05
CA ASN A 158 -12.31 -10.52 -30.71
C ASN A 158 -11.00 -9.73 -30.77
N ASP A 159 -11.06 -8.41 -30.65
CA ASP A 159 -9.87 -7.61 -30.32
C ASP A 159 -10.06 -6.81 -29.02
N ALA A 160 -10.83 -7.38 -28.07
CA ALA A 160 -10.41 -7.32 -26.68
C ALA A 160 -9.13 -8.15 -26.62
N LYS A 161 -7.96 -7.52 -26.42
CA LYS A 161 -6.72 -8.26 -26.23
C LYS A 161 -6.94 -9.21 -25.06
N LEU A 162 -7.16 -10.48 -25.39
CA LEU A 162 -7.42 -11.54 -24.44
C LEU A 162 -6.25 -11.52 -23.47
N LEU A 163 -6.53 -11.17 -22.21
CA LEU A 163 -5.54 -11.22 -21.15
C LEU A 163 -4.93 -12.62 -21.22
N THR A 164 -3.63 -12.70 -21.51
CA THR A 164 -3.00 -14.02 -21.67
C THR A 164 -3.13 -14.79 -20.34
N PRO A 165 -3.16 -16.14 -20.36
CA PRO A 165 -3.21 -16.92 -19.12
C PRO A 165 -2.14 -16.49 -18.11
N ASP A 166 -0.94 -16.14 -18.60
CA ASP A 166 0.15 -15.61 -17.79
C ASP A 166 -0.17 -14.26 -17.14
N GLU A 167 -0.68 -13.29 -17.92
CA GLU A 167 -1.05 -11.98 -17.38
C GLU A 167 -2.22 -12.05 -16.38
N PHE A 168 -3.16 -12.98 -16.59
CA PHE A 168 -4.22 -13.26 -15.63
C PHE A 168 -3.65 -13.86 -14.34
N CYS A 169 -2.82 -14.90 -14.45
CA CYS A 169 -2.24 -15.58 -13.30
C CYS A 169 -1.26 -14.70 -12.51
N ALA A 170 -0.55 -13.78 -13.18
CA ALA A 170 0.27 -12.77 -12.52
C ALA A 170 -0.56 -11.83 -11.64
N ARG A 171 -1.77 -11.46 -12.08
CA ARG A 171 -2.69 -10.62 -11.30
C ARG A 171 -3.24 -11.36 -10.10
N VAL A 172 -3.64 -12.63 -10.28
CA VAL A 172 -4.08 -13.51 -9.19
C VAL A 172 -2.97 -13.68 -8.15
N ALA A 173 -1.73 -13.93 -8.60
CA ALA A 173 -0.57 -14.07 -7.73
C ALA A 173 -0.27 -12.78 -6.93
N LYS A 174 -0.51 -11.61 -7.50
CA LYS A 174 -0.32 -10.34 -6.79
C LYS A 174 -1.32 -10.14 -5.64
N ILE A 175 -2.56 -10.62 -5.80
CA ILE A 175 -3.56 -10.63 -4.71
C ILE A 175 -3.10 -11.55 -3.58
N ALA A 176 -2.58 -12.72 -3.94
CA ALA A 176 -1.99 -13.66 -2.98
C ALA A 176 -0.80 -13.03 -2.24
N GLU A 177 0.06 -12.28 -2.94
CA GLU A 177 1.17 -11.54 -2.34
C GLU A 177 0.69 -10.54 -1.27
N MET A 178 -0.40 -9.81 -1.53
CA MET A 178 -0.99 -8.88 -0.56
C MET A 178 -1.47 -9.60 0.71
N ALA A 179 -2.10 -10.77 0.54
CA ALA A 179 -2.59 -11.59 1.65
C ALA A 179 -1.44 -12.14 2.52
N ILE A 180 -0.42 -12.75 1.92
CA ILE A 180 0.73 -13.31 2.65
C ILE A 180 1.60 -12.21 3.28
N THR A 181 1.71 -11.04 2.64
CA THR A 181 2.40 -9.89 3.24
C THR A 181 1.71 -9.45 4.53
N SER A 182 0.37 -9.42 4.55
CA SER A 182 -0.40 -9.09 5.75
C SER A 182 -0.13 -10.10 6.88
N ARG A 183 -0.05 -11.39 6.55
CA ARG A 183 0.31 -12.45 7.50
C ARG A 183 1.74 -12.27 8.04
N GLN A 184 2.73 -12.06 7.17
CA GLN A 184 4.13 -11.90 7.57
C GLN A 184 4.32 -10.66 8.47
N ASN A 185 3.58 -9.58 8.20
CA ASN A 185 3.55 -8.37 9.01
C ASN A 185 2.78 -8.50 10.33
N GLY A 186 2.16 -9.67 10.61
CA GLY A 186 1.45 -9.92 11.85
C GLY A 186 0.08 -9.26 11.95
N VAL A 187 -0.51 -8.83 10.82
CA VAL A 187 -1.89 -8.35 10.79
C VAL A 187 -2.83 -9.49 11.18
N PRO A 188 -3.86 -9.30 12.02
CA PRO A 188 -4.84 -10.35 12.31
C PRO A 188 -5.72 -10.67 11.10
N LEU A 189 -6.07 -11.96 10.90
CA LEU A 189 -6.90 -12.40 9.77
C LEU A 189 -8.24 -11.64 9.71
N ALA A 190 -8.88 -11.43 10.86
CA ALA A 190 -10.14 -10.71 10.94
C ALA A 190 -10.04 -9.27 10.39
N GLU A 191 -8.88 -8.61 10.54
CA GLU A 191 -8.67 -7.27 9.97
C GLU A 191 -8.53 -7.32 8.44
N VAL A 192 -7.84 -8.34 7.92
CA VAL A 192 -7.71 -8.54 6.46
C VAL A 192 -9.07 -8.83 5.84
N LEU A 193 -9.86 -9.72 6.45
CA LEU A 193 -11.21 -10.06 5.97
C LEU A 193 -12.16 -8.85 6.02
N LYS A 194 -12.08 -8.03 7.08
CA LYS A 194 -12.86 -6.78 7.16
C LYS A 194 -12.49 -5.82 6.02
N LYS A 195 -11.20 -5.63 5.76
CA LYS A 195 -10.73 -4.78 4.64
C LYS A 195 -11.15 -5.35 3.29
N ALA A 196 -11.25 -6.68 3.17
CA ALA A 196 -11.76 -7.29 1.95
C ALA A 196 -13.24 -6.96 1.72
N ASP A 197 -14.05 -6.94 2.78
CA ASP A 197 -15.47 -6.61 2.71
C ASP A 197 -15.72 -5.14 2.29
N ASP A 198 -14.78 -4.26 2.60
CA ASP A 198 -14.79 -2.84 2.18
C ASP A 198 -14.48 -2.65 0.67
N LEU A 199 -14.06 -3.69 -0.05
CA LEU A 199 -13.78 -3.63 -1.49
C LEU A 199 -15.09 -3.62 -2.30
N ASN A 200 -15.19 -2.70 -3.25
CA ASN A 200 -16.37 -2.57 -4.12
C ASN A 200 -16.49 -3.68 -5.17
N ASP A 201 -15.37 -4.22 -5.67
CA ASP A 201 -15.36 -5.27 -6.67
C ASP A 201 -15.63 -6.65 -6.02
N PRO A 202 -16.74 -7.34 -6.36
CA PRO A 202 -17.09 -8.62 -5.74
C PRO A 202 -16.13 -9.76 -6.09
N ARG A 203 -15.50 -9.73 -7.28
CA ARG A 203 -14.53 -10.75 -7.69
C ARG A 203 -13.21 -10.56 -6.97
N PHE A 204 -12.74 -9.33 -6.87
CA PHE A 204 -11.53 -9.00 -6.13
C PHE A 204 -11.71 -9.25 -4.62
N ARG A 205 -12.88 -8.92 -4.06
CA ARG A 205 -13.26 -9.27 -2.69
C ARG A 205 -13.13 -10.77 -2.44
N GLN A 206 -13.74 -11.59 -3.30
CA GLN A 206 -13.72 -13.04 -3.13
C GLN A 206 -12.30 -13.60 -3.21
N LEU A 207 -11.53 -13.20 -4.23
CA LEU A 207 -10.14 -13.61 -4.40
C LEU A 207 -9.27 -13.24 -3.20
N LEU A 208 -9.39 -12.00 -2.69
CA LEU A 208 -8.63 -11.58 -1.53
C LEU A 208 -8.99 -12.38 -0.27
N ARG A 209 -10.28 -12.68 -0.06
CA ARG A 209 -10.72 -13.52 1.07
C ARG A 209 -10.14 -14.93 0.98
N ASP A 210 -10.21 -15.56 -0.18
CA ASP A 210 -9.71 -16.93 -0.37
C ASP A 210 -8.19 -17.00 -0.16
N PHE A 211 -7.44 -16.06 -0.74
CA PHE A 211 -6.00 -15.98 -0.49
C PHE A 211 -5.63 -15.58 0.93
N ALA A 212 -6.45 -14.77 1.62
CA ALA A 212 -6.25 -14.48 3.03
C ALA A 212 -6.38 -15.74 3.90
N LEU A 213 -7.31 -16.65 3.59
CA LEU A 213 -7.41 -17.91 4.32
C LEU A 213 -6.16 -18.77 4.09
N LEU A 214 -5.76 -18.96 2.82
CA LEU A 214 -4.56 -19.74 2.46
C LEU A 214 -3.26 -19.16 3.03
N ALA A 215 -3.12 -17.83 3.01
CA ALA A 215 -1.94 -17.15 3.52
C ALA A 215 -1.78 -17.34 5.03
N TYR A 216 -2.89 -17.38 5.79
CA TYR A 216 -2.84 -17.48 7.25
C TYR A 216 -2.61 -18.89 7.78
N GLU A 217 -2.68 -19.91 6.91
CA GLU A 217 -2.19 -21.25 7.18
C GLU A 217 -0.65 -21.34 7.12
N GLN A 218 0.01 -20.37 6.48
CA GLN A 218 1.46 -20.34 6.35
C GLN A 218 2.18 -19.89 7.63
N GLU A 219 3.42 -20.36 7.78
CA GLU A 219 4.32 -19.96 8.86
C GLU A 219 4.68 -18.47 8.78
N ARG A 220 4.75 -17.82 9.95
CA ARG A 220 5.18 -16.43 10.05
C ARG A 220 6.65 -16.37 10.44
N TRP A 221 7.45 -15.69 9.64
CA TRP A 221 8.87 -15.50 9.89
C TRP A 221 9.13 -14.19 10.65
N HIS A 222 10.14 -14.21 11.51
CA HIS A 222 10.63 -13.03 12.23
C HIS A 222 11.78 -12.33 11.50
N TYR A 223 12.54 -13.07 10.69
CA TYR A 223 13.67 -12.55 9.93
C TYR A 223 13.22 -12.05 8.55
N GLU A 224 13.58 -10.82 8.21
CA GLU A 224 13.12 -10.14 6.98
C GLU A 224 13.51 -10.89 5.70
N GLY A 225 14.65 -11.56 5.66
CA GLY A 225 15.03 -12.40 4.51
C GLY A 225 14.07 -13.56 4.31
N ASN A 226 13.72 -14.26 5.39
CA ASN A 226 12.79 -15.40 5.34
C ASN A 226 11.36 -14.95 5.07
N GLN A 227 10.98 -13.77 5.56
CA GLN A 227 9.69 -13.15 5.23
C GLN A 227 9.57 -12.90 3.73
N ARG A 228 10.59 -12.28 3.12
CA ARG A 228 10.61 -12.02 1.67
C ARG A 228 10.54 -13.31 0.87
N HIS A 229 11.34 -14.32 1.21
CA HIS A 229 11.28 -15.62 0.55
C HIS A 229 9.90 -16.26 0.67
N ALA A 230 9.28 -16.25 1.86
CA ALA A 230 7.93 -16.79 2.03
C ALA A 230 6.87 -16.03 1.22
N ILE A 231 7.01 -14.71 1.05
CA ILE A 231 6.11 -13.89 0.22
C ILE A 231 6.29 -14.22 -1.26
N ASP A 232 7.54 -14.25 -1.74
CA ASP A 232 7.88 -14.55 -3.13
C ASP A 232 7.45 -15.98 -3.50
N ASP A 233 7.77 -16.98 -2.67
CA ASP A 233 7.40 -18.38 -2.90
C ASP A 233 5.87 -18.55 -2.93
N PHE A 234 5.14 -17.88 -2.04
CA PHE A 234 3.67 -17.95 -2.02
C PHE A 234 3.03 -17.32 -3.28
N ARG A 235 3.56 -16.17 -3.73
CA ARG A 235 3.15 -15.53 -5.00
C ARG A 235 3.42 -16.47 -6.16
N ASP A 236 4.65 -16.98 -6.28
CA ASP A 236 5.08 -17.79 -7.42
C ASP A 236 4.32 -19.11 -7.48
N GLN A 237 4.08 -19.76 -6.33
CA GLN A 237 3.23 -20.97 -6.26
C GLN A 237 1.78 -20.70 -6.66
N THR A 238 1.25 -19.54 -6.30
CA THR A 238 -0.10 -19.14 -6.74
C THR A 238 -0.15 -18.98 -8.27
N HIS A 239 0.85 -18.32 -8.87
CA HIS A 239 0.95 -18.17 -10.33
C HIS A 239 1.02 -19.53 -11.02
N ILE A 240 1.91 -20.41 -10.56
CA ILE A 240 2.09 -21.76 -11.09
C ILE A 240 0.78 -22.56 -11.00
N THR A 241 0.09 -22.49 -9.86
CA THR A 241 -1.16 -23.22 -9.63
C THR A 241 -2.28 -22.71 -10.53
N CYS A 242 -2.36 -21.39 -10.72
CA CYS A 242 -3.30 -20.76 -11.63
C CYS A 242 -3.09 -21.26 -13.08
N ILE A 243 -1.85 -21.22 -13.58
CA ILE A 243 -1.53 -21.69 -14.94
C ILE A 243 -1.92 -23.15 -15.12
N ARG A 244 -1.50 -24.02 -14.20
CA ARG A 244 -1.82 -25.46 -14.24
C ARG A 244 -3.32 -25.73 -14.24
N THR A 245 -4.08 -24.90 -13.54
CA THR A 245 -5.54 -25.05 -13.46
C THR A 245 -6.19 -24.64 -14.77
N ILE A 246 -5.72 -23.55 -15.41
CA ILE A 246 -6.21 -23.12 -16.71
C ILE A 246 -5.90 -24.18 -17.78
N GLU A 247 -4.65 -24.64 -17.84
CA GLU A 247 -4.20 -25.68 -18.79
C GLU A 247 -4.94 -27.02 -18.62
N ALA A 248 -5.40 -27.34 -17.40
CA ALA A 248 -6.15 -28.57 -17.12
C ALA A 248 -7.64 -28.50 -17.50
N GLN A 249 -8.15 -27.33 -17.89
CA GLN A 249 -9.55 -27.13 -18.33
C GLN A 249 -9.68 -27.10 -19.87
N GLU A 250 -8.57 -27.18 -20.60
CA GLU A 250 -8.49 -27.30 -22.06
C GLU A 250 -8.39 -28.77 -22.50
#